data_AF-A0A9E4JFE8-F1
#
_entry.id   AF-A0A9E4JFE8-F1
#
_cell.length_a   1.000
_cell.length_b   1.000
_cell.length_c   1.000
_cell.angle_alpha   90.00
_cell.angle_beta   90.00
_cell.angle_gamma   90.00
#
_symmetry.space_group_name_H-M   'P 1'
#
loop_
_entity.id
_entity.type
_entity.pdbx_description
1 polymer ?
#
loop_
_entity_poly.entity_id
_entity_poly.type
_entity_poly.pdbx_seq_one_letter_code
_entity_poly.pdbx_strand_id
1 'polypeptide(L)'
;MSALPRLICVLSSLFVMYMPGTTRAEEVGSPDDRSALDPSARVPRERLSPDDWERAYDAARLLLRDGQFAVASYSFTSLAAAAPDVARKRLALEQSWLATYWWKHDLTLQTGRADPNPRTRVRDDRRTTDELAVLYTSSVIYGLGTGITLAVHTEPASAAAGILPTLGFAGAAALLVRQLDRGPGLRYGAAQAISSGLFVGFEEGLAWILWKQAKSAPFDDLEGKTVATILWGTSTLGAVAGGLVGQLHGTTPGRAALMGSGALWSGSVAGFATAAITDGGDASLLAAAIALNAGALGGVLLGDRLNPSIARVRFIDLGGLCGGLFLGGLYLAFAGEGASASGGFGALALGVGGGLLGAALLTSDMEPDERNRQLDTTSWVPTVAPVQDGHGAVLGMAGAL
;
A
#
# COMPACT_ATOMS: atom_id res chain seq x y z
N MET A 1 -12.21 20.86 28.72
CA MET A 1 -11.16 19.85 29.02
C MET A 1 -11.57 18.38 28.79
N SER A 2 -12.73 18.03 28.20
CA SER A 2 -13.20 16.62 28.12
C SER A 2 -13.14 15.95 26.73
N ALA A 3 -12.66 16.64 25.68
CA ALA A 3 -12.69 16.12 24.31
C ALA A 3 -11.43 15.30 23.93
N LEU A 4 -10.25 15.67 24.45
CA LEU A 4 -8.97 15.07 24.08
C LEU A 4 -8.84 13.58 24.47
N PRO A 5 -9.26 13.13 25.67
CA PRO A 5 -9.19 11.71 26.04
C PRO A 5 -10.12 10.83 25.19
N ARG A 6 -11.25 11.39 24.74
CA ARG A 6 -12.22 10.69 23.87
C ARG A 6 -11.71 10.55 22.44
N LEU A 7 -10.97 11.55 21.95
CA LEU A 7 -10.34 11.50 20.62
C LEU A 7 -9.25 10.41 20.56
N ILE A 8 -8.47 10.26 21.63
CA ILE A 8 -7.41 9.26 21.73
C ILE A 8 -7.98 7.83 21.70
N CYS A 9 -9.07 7.54 22.43
CA CYS A 9 -9.74 6.23 22.36
C CYS A 9 -10.32 5.88 20.98
N VAL A 10 -10.80 6.88 20.22
CA VAL A 10 -11.35 6.66 18.87
C VAL A 10 -10.22 6.37 17.87
N LEU A 11 -9.07 7.04 18.00
CA LEU A 11 -7.90 6.81 17.13
C LEU A 11 -7.28 5.42 17.35
N SER A 12 -7.25 4.91 18.59
CA SER A 12 -6.80 3.53 18.87
C SER A 12 -7.69 2.46 18.22
N SER A 13 -8.98 2.75 18.04
CA SER A 13 -9.95 1.82 17.45
C SER A 13 -9.88 1.77 15.92
N LEU A 14 -9.48 2.87 15.27
CA LEU A 14 -9.24 2.93 13.82
C LEU A 14 -8.02 2.10 13.39
N PHE A 15 -7.10 1.82 14.32
CA PHE A 15 -5.84 1.11 14.05
C PHE A 15 -5.99 -0.42 13.90
N VAL A 16 -7.10 -1.00 14.39
CA VAL A 16 -7.36 -2.46 14.36
C VAL A 16 -8.03 -2.93 13.06
N MET A 17 -8.45 -2.01 12.18
CA MET A 17 -9.17 -2.34 10.94
C MET A 17 -8.21 -2.59 9.75
N TYR A 18 -7.14 -3.35 9.96
CA TYR A 18 -6.16 -3.76 8.95
C TYR A 18 -6.16 -5.30 8.77
N MET A 19 -7.16 -5.83 8.08
CA MET A 19 -7.17 -7.22 7.60
C MET A 19 -7.72 -7.25 6.17
N PRO A 20 -6.90 -7.54 5.14
CA PRO A 20 -7.39 -7.62 3.77
C PRO A 20 -8.08 -8.97 3.53
N GLY A 21 -9.32 -8.91 3.03
CA GLY A 21 -10.01 -10.06 2.46
C GLY A 21 -9.46 -10.40 1.07
N THR A 22 -9.21 -11.67 0.83
CA THR A 22 -8.78 -12.20 -0.47
C THR A 22 -9.92 -12.06 -1.48
N THR A 23 -9.81 -11.15 -2.45
CA THR A 23 -10.78 -11.01 -3.54
C THR A 23 -10.17 -11.40 -4.88
N ARG A 24 -10.94 -12.23 -5.59
CA ARG A 24 -10.65 -12.82 -6.90
C ARG A 24 -10.77 -11.76 -7.99
N ALA A 25 -9.90 -11.86 -9.00
CA ALA A 25 -9.85 -10.95 -10.15
C ALA A 25 -11.16 -10.93 -10.96
N GLU A 26 -11.58 -9.73 -11.34
CA GLU A 26 -12.74 -9.42 -12.17
C GLU A 26 -12.27 -9.03 -13.58
N GLU A 27 -12.93 -9.60 -14.60
CA GLU A 27 -12.68 -9.39 -16.04
C GLU A 27 -13.06 -7.97 -16.49
N VAL A 28 -12.18 -7.31 -17.24
CA VAL A 28 -12.49 -6.07 -17.97
C VAL A 28 -11.88 -6.12 -19.36
N GLY A 29 -12.71 -6.15 -20.40
CA GLY A 29 -12.28 -5.99 -21.80
C GLY A 29 -13.46 -5.93 -22.79
N SER A 30 -13.62 -4.78 -23.44
CA SER A 30 -14.71 -4.43 -24.38
C SER A 30 -14.55 -5.13 -25.75
N PRO A 31 -15.62 -5.68 -26.35
CA PRO A 31 -15.54 -6.42 -27.62
C PRO A 31 -15.92 -5.53 -28.80
N ASP A 32 -14.96 -4.88 -29.48
CA ASP A 32 -15.31 -4.08 -30.66
C ASP A 32 -14.36 -4.19 -31.88
N ASP A 33 -13.62 -5.29 -32.00
CA ASP A 33 -12.83 -5.54 -33.22
C ASP A 33 -12.96 -6.99 -33.72
N ARG A 34 -14.17 -7.36 -34.16
CA ARG A 34 -14.53 -8.71 -34.65
C ARG A 34 -14.70 -8.81 -36.17
N SER A 35 -14.10 -7.90 -36.93
CA SER A 35 -14.25 -7.86 -38.38
C SER A 35 -13.02 -8.44 -39.08
N ALA A 36 -12.93 -9.77 -39.20
CA ALA A 36 -12.33 -10.48 -40.35
C ALA A 36 -12.00 -11.97 -40.04
N LEU A 37 -13.01 -12.83 -39.88
CA LEU A 37 -12.85 -14.25 -40.15
C LEU A 37 -14.13 -14.76 -40.81
N ASP A 38 -14.08 -14.99 -42.12
CA ASP A 38 -15.16 -15.61 -42.89
C ASP A 38 -15.29 -17.09 -42.49
N PRO A 39 -16.36 -17.49 -41.76
CA PRO A 39 -16.52 -18.85 -41.25
C PRO A 39 -17.07 -19.82 -42.32
N SER A 40 -17.16 -19.42 -43.59
CA SER A 40 -17.74 -20.24 -44.67
C SER A 40 -16.74 -21.15 -45.41
N ALA A 41 -15.47 -21.17 -45.01
CA ALA A 41 -14.49 -22.11 -45.56
C ALA A 41 -14.88 -23.56 -45.19
N ARG A 42 -15.45 -24.30 -46.15
CA ARG A 42 -15.93 -25.67 -45.99
C ARG A 42 -14.83 -26.56 -45.39
N VAL A 43 -15.08 -27.11 -44.20
CA VAL A 43 -14.23 -28.13 -43.57
C VAL A 43 -14.20 -29.38 -44.47
N PRO A 44 -13.03 -29.81 -44.98
CA PRO A 44 -12.92 -31.07 -45.71
C PRO A 44 -13.38 -32.22 -44.82
N ARG A 45 -14.35 -33.01 -45.28
CA ARG A 45 -14.87 -34.19 -44.56
C ARG A 45 -14.04 -35.46 -44.79
N GLU A 46 -12.99 -35.35 -45.58
CA GLU A 46 -12.12 -36.48 -45.86
C GLU A 46 -11.24 -36.74 -44.63
N ARG A 47 -11.24 -37.98 -44.15
CA ARG A 47 -10.37 -38.37 -43.04
C ARG A 47 -8.94 -38.21 -43.50
N LEU A 48 -8.14 -37.47 -42.74
CA LEU A 48 -6.72 -37.33 -43.02
C LEU A 48 -6.01 -38.66 -42.76
N SER A 49 -4.91 -38.89 -43.48
CA SER A 49 -3.96 -39.92 -43.08
C SER A 49 -3.42 -39.60 -41.68
N PRO A 50 -3.01 -40.59 -40.87
CA PRO A 50 -2.45 -40.34 -39.55
C PRO A 50 -1.30 -39.30 -39.56
N ASP A 51 -0.39 -39.40 -40.54
CA ASP A 51 0.76 -38.51 -40.66
C ASP A 51 0.36 -37.07 -41.05
N ASP A 52 -0.62 -36.91 -41.93
CA ASP A 52 -1.15 -35.60 -42.30
C ASP A 52 -1.86 -34.92 -41.13
N TRP A 53 -2.61 -35.72 -40.35
CA TRP A 53 -3.29 -35.24 -39.17
C TRP A 53 -2.30 -34.75 -38.12
N GLU A 54 -1.23 -35.51 -37.86
CA GLU A 54 -0.20 -35.15 -36.88
C GLU A 54 0.53 -33.87 -37.26
N ARG A 55 0.94 -33.73 -38.53
CA ARG A 55 1.56 -32.50 -39.02
C ARG A 55 0.67 -31.27 -38.87
N ALA A 56 -0.61 -31.41 -39.20
CA ALA A 56 -1.57 -30.32 -39.09
C ALA A 56 -1.90 -30.00 -37.61
N TYR A 57 -1.94 -31.02 -36.75
CA TYR A 57 -2.11 -30.85 -35.31
C TYR A 57 -0.93 -30.11 -34.67
N ASP A 58 0.30 -30.44 -35.03
CA ASP A 58 1.49 -29.72 -34.56
C ASP A 58 1.51 -28.27 -35.06
N ALA A 59 1.10 -28.01 -36.31
CA ALA A 59 0.95 -26.65 -36.82
C ALA A 59 -0.08 -25.85 -35.99
N ALA A 60 -1.23 -26.45 -35.67
CA ALA A 60 -2.24 -25.82 -34.80
C ALA A 60 -1.73 -25.56 -33.38
N ARG A 61 -0.86 -26.42 -32.84
CA ARG A 61 -0.20 -26.20 -31.54
C ARG A 61 0.79 -25.04 -31.57
N LEU A 62 1.49 -24.82 -32.69
CA LEU A 62 2.35 -23.64 -32.84
C LEU A 62 1.51 -22.36 -32.80
N LEU A 63 0.36 -22.32 -33.51
CA LEU A 63 -0.58 -21.19 -33.44
C LEU A 63 -1.06 -20.93 -31.99
N LEU A 64 -1.39 -22.00 -31.25
CA LEU A 64 -1.79 -21.89 -29.85
C LEU A 64 -0.66 -21.31 -29.00
N ARG A 65 0.58 -21.79 -29.17
CA ARG A 65 1.77 -21.33 -28.44
C ARG A 65 2.13 -19.88 -28.74
N ASP A 66 1.91 -19.45 -29.97
CA ASP A 66 2.25 -18.10 -30.44
C ASP A 66 1.13 -17.09 -30.12
N GLY A 67 0.14 -17.48 -29.29
CA GLY A 67 -0.95 -16.61 -28.82
C GLY A 67 -2.08 -16.39 -29.83
N GLN A 68 -2.05 -17.06 -30.97
CA GLN A 68 -3.06 -16.91 -32.03
C GLN A 68 -4.30 -17.77 -31.76
N PHE A 69 -4.94 -17.53 -30.62
CA PHE A 69 -5.96 -18.41 -30.05
C PHE A 69 -7.21 -18.60 -30.92
N ALA A 70 -7.66 -17.55 -31.61
CA ALA A 70 -8.80 -17.64 -32.53
C ALA A 70 -8.49 -18.61 -33.70
N VAL A 71 -7.31 -18.45 -34.32
CA VAL A 71 -6.87 -19.27 -35.46
C VAL A 71 -6.57 -20.71 -35.02
N ALA A 72 -5.94 -20.88 -33.85
CA ALA A 72 -5.69 -22.19 -33.27
C ALA A 72 -6.99 -22.95 -32.97
N SER A 73 -7.99 -22.28 -32.39
CA SER A 73 -9.31 -22.88 -32.11
C SER A 73 -9.97 -23.41 -33.38
N TYR A 74 -10.02 -22.57 -34.42
CA TYR A 74 -10.58 -22.97 -35.71
C TYR A 74 -9.84 -24.18 -36.31
N SER A 75 -8.50 -24.15 -36.28
CA SER A 75 -7.65 -25.22 -36.79
C SER A 75 -7.89 -26.55 -36.06
N PHE A 76 -7.98 -26.52 -34.73
CA PHE A 76 -8.28 -27.69 -33.92
C PHE A 76 -9.70 -28.23 -34.13
N THR A 77 -10.70 -27.36 -34.30
CA THR A 77 -12.07 -27.78 -34.65
C THR A 77 -12.09 -28.52 -35.99
N SER A 78 -11.39 -27.99 -37.00
CA SER A 78 -11.25 -28.64 -38.31
C SER A 78 -10.55 -30.00 -38.20
N LEU A 79 -9.49 -30.11 -37.40
CA LEU A 79 -8.77 -31.37 -37.16
C LEU A 79 -9.60 -32.41 -36.43
N ALA A 80 -10.47 -32.00 -35.50
CA ALA A 80 -11.39 -32.90 -34.83
C ALA A 80 -12.40 -33.54 -35.80
N ALA A 81 -12.81 -32.80 -36.85
CA ALA A 81 -13.70 -33.32 -37.88
C ALA A 81 -13.00 -34.33 -38.81
N ALA A 82 -11.71 -34.13 -39.10
CA ALA A 82 -10.92 -34.96 -40.00
C ALA A 82 -10.08 -36.06 -39.30
N ALA A 83 -10.32 -36.31 -38.01
CA ALA A 83 -9.51 -37.19 -37.19
C ALA A 83 -9.56 -38.68 -37.62
N PRO A 84 -8.41 -39.39 -37.66
CA PRO A 84 -8.35 -40.81 -38.00
C PRO A 84 -9.10 -41.72 -37.01
N ASP A 85 -9.11 -41.34 -35.73
CA ASP A 85 -9.69 -42.09 -34.63
C ASP A 85 -10.30 -41.19 -33.54
N VAL A 86 -10.99 -41.82 -32.59
CA VAL A 86 -11.73 -41.14 -31.50
C VAL A 86 -10.80 -40.43 -30.52
N ALA A 87 -9.60 -40.96 -30.27
CA ALA A 87 -8.65 -40.37 -29.32
C ALA A 87 -8.08 -39.05 -29.88
N ARG A 88 -7.65 -39.05 -31.14
CA ARG A 88 -7.17 -37.85 -31.85
C ARG A 88 -8.27 -36.79 -31.97
N LYS A 89 -9.50 -37.21 -32.26
CA LYS A 89 -10.67 -36.32 -32.26
C LYS A 89 -10.84 -35.61 -30.91
N ARG A 90 -10.82 -36.37 -29.82
CA ARG A 90 -10.97 -35.83 -28.46
C ARG A 90 -9.87 -34.84 -28.11
N LEU A 91 -8.62 -35.20 -28.42
CA LEU A 91 -7.47 -34.34 -28.17
C LEU A 91 -7.59 -32.98 -28.88
N ALA A 92 -7.97 -32.98 -30.16
CA ALA A 92 -8.20 -31.74 -30.90
C ALA A 92 -9.36 -30.92 -30.32
N LEU A 93 -10.45 -31.55 -29.89
CA LEU A 93 -11.56 -30.83 -29.23
C LEU A 93 -11.15 -30.18 -27.90
N GLU A 94 -10.33 -30.86 -27.09
CA GLU A 94 -9.82 -30.30 -25.84
C GLU A 94 -8.93 -29.07 -26.09
N GLN A 95 -8.03 -29.13 -27.07
CA GLN A 95 -7.21 -27.98 -27.45
C GLN A 95 -8.02 -26.84 -28.07
N SER A 96 -9.03 -27.17 -28.89
CA SER A 96 -9.95 -26.17 -29.45
C SER A 96 -10.73 -25.44 -28.36
N TRP A 97 -11.17 -26.16 -27.33
CA TRP A 97 -11.88 -25.57 -26.21
C TRP A 97 -10.95 -24.64 -25.41
N LEU A 98 -9.72 -25.07 -25.13
CA LEU A 98 -8.72 -24.26 -24.44
C LEU A 98 -8.40 -22.96 -25.22
N ALA A 99 -8.16 -23.09 -26.52
CA ALA A 99 -7.92 -21.95 -27.42
C ALA A 99 -9.11 -20.99 -27.44
N THR A 100 -10.35 -21.51 -27.50
CA THR A 100 -11.57 -20.68 -27.45
C THR A 100 -11.72 -19.98 -26.11
N TYR A 101 -11.44 -20.68 -25.02
CA TYR A 101 -11.50 -20.11 -23.67
C TYR A 101 -10.50 -18.96 -23.55
N TRP A 102 -9.24 -19.17 -23.92
CA TRP A 102 -8.21 -18.12 -23.85
C TRP A 102 -8.51 -16.94 -24.77
N TRP A 103 -9.01 -17.17 -25.98
CA TRP A 103 -9.44 -16.10 -26.88
C TRP A 103 -10.59 -15.28 -26.31
N LYS A 104 -11.61 -15.93 -25.73
CA LYS A 104 -12.79 -15.23 -25.17
C LYS A 104 -12.47 -14.37 -23.95
N HIS A 105 -11.43 -14.70 -23.20
CA HIS A 105 -11.01 -13.98 -21.99
C HIS A 105 -9.82 -13.03 -22.26
N ASP A 106 -9.55 -12.72 -23.54
CA ASP A 106 -8.50 -11.78 -23.97
C ASP A 106 -7.12 -12.08 -23.34
N LEU A 107 -6.79 -13.37 -23.20
CA LEU A 107 -5.49 -13.76 -22.67
C LEU A 107 -4.42 -13.55 -23.74
N THR A 108 -3.22 -13.18 -23.32
CA THR A 108 -2.03 -13.12 -24.19
C THR A 108 -0.97 -14.06 -23.63
N LEU A 109 -0.47 -15.00 -24.44
CA LEU A 109 0.73 -15.74 -24.05
C LEU A 109 1.92 -14.79 -24.13
N GLN A 110 2.43 -14.42 -22.98
CA GLN A 110 3.77 -13.88 -22.92
C GLN A 110 4.73 -15.04 -23.17
N THR A 111 5.24 -15.17 -24.40
CA THR A 111 6.43 -15.99 -24.71
C THR A 111 7.67 -15.31 -24.14
N GLY A 112 7.65 -14.99 -22.85
CA GLY A 112 8.87 -14.74 -22.12
C GLY A 112 9.63 -16.05 -22.12
N ARG A 113 10.84 -16.04 -22.69
CA ARG A 113 11.89 -17.00 -22.28
C ARG A 113 11.73 -17.13 -20.78
N ALA A 114 11.42 -18.34 -20.28
CA ALA A 114 11.36 -18.58 -18.85
C ALA A 114 12.68 -18.06 -18.32
N ASP A 115 12.65 -16.88 -17.72
CA ASP A 115 13.85 -16.28 -17.17
C ASP A 115 14.28 -17.32 -16.13
N PRO A 116 15.48 -17.91 -16.25
CA PRO A 116 15.89 -19.01 -15.37
C PRO A 116 15.84 -18.61 -13.88
N ASN A 117 15.66 -17.32 -13.62
CA ASN A 117 15.32 -16.78 -12.32
C ASN A 117 13.81 -16.45 -12.25
N PRO A 118 12.96 -17.29 -11.61
CA PRO A 118 11.56 -16.94 -11.35
C PRO A 118 11.38 -15.65 -10.52
N ARG A 119 12.47 -15.11 -9.96
CA ARG A 119 12.56 -13.84 -9.23
C ARG A 119 12.51 -12.60 -10.13
N THR A 120 12.90 -12.69 -11.40
CA THR A 120 12.92 -11.55 -12.34
C THR A 120 11.72 -11.54 -13.27
N ARG A 121 10.56 -12.05 -12.82
CA ARG A 121 9.31 -11.74 -13.50
C ARG A 121 9.14 -10.23 -13.46
N VAL A 122 9.31 -9.60 -14.61
CA VAL A 122 8.92 -8.22 -14.87
C VAL A 122 7.46 -8.10 -14.41
N ARG A 123 7.20 -7.70 -13.16
CA ARG A 123 5.86 -7.27 -12.77
C ARG A 123 5.65 -6.01 -13.57
N ASP A 124 4.55 -5.97 -14.31
CA ASP A 124 4.04 -4.74 -14.90
C ASP A 124 4.16 -3.62 -13.86
N ASP A 125 4.57 -2.42 -14.28
CA ASP A 125 4.67 -1.20 -13.44
C ASP A 125 3.27 -0.68 -13.02
N ARG A 126 2.41 -1.62 -12.64
CA ARG A 126 1.04 -1.43 -12.20
C ARG A 126 0.98 -1.77 -10.72
N ARG A 127 0.30 -0.90 -9.98
CA ARG A 127 -0.19 -1.17 -8.63
C ARG A 127 -0.84 -2.56 -8.50
N THR A 128 -0.63 -3.17 -7.33
CA THR A 128 -1.28 -4.41 -6.89
C THR A 128 -2.60 -4.11 -6.18
N THR A 129 -3.48 -5.11 -6.10
CA THR A 129 -4.77 -5.01 -5.39
C THR A 129 -4.59 -4.63 -3.93
N ASP A 130 -3.54 -5.16 -3.27
CA ASP A 130 -3.26 -4.88 -1.86
C ASP A 130 -2.91 -3.41 -1.61
N GLU A 131 -2.18 -2.78 -2.53
CA GLU A 131 -1.88 -1.35 -2.43
C GLU A 131 -3.13 -0.49 -2.63
N LEU A 132 -3.98 -0.87 -3.59
CA LEU A 132 -5.24 -0.17 -3.82
C LEU A 132 -6.17 -0.31 -2.61
N ALA A 133 -6.27 -1.49 -2.00
CA ALA A 133 -7.10 -1.69 -0.81
C ALA A 133 -6.67 -0.78 0.35
N VAL A 134 -5.35 -0.63 0.57
CA VAL A 134 -4.81 0.31 1.57
C VAL A 134 -5.18 1.74 1.17
N LEU A 135 -4.93 2.16 -0.07
CA LEU A 135 -5.20 3.52 -0.51
C LEU A 135 -6.68 3.90 -0.42
N TYR A 136 -7.60 3.01 -0.80
CA TYR A 136 -9.03 3.24 -0.65
C TYR A 136 -9.42 3.40 0.82
N THR A 137 -8.91 2.53 1.69
CA THR A 137 -9.16 2.62 3.14
C THR A 137 -8.64 3.93 3.72
N SER A 138 -7.40 4.29 3.41
CA SER A 138 -6.79 5.57 3.78
C SER A 138 -7.55 6.77 3.23
N SER A 139 -8.09 6.70 2.01
CA SER A 139 -8.86 7.78 1.41
C SER A 139 -10.19 8.01 2.13
N VAL A 140 -10.87 6.94 2.55
CA VAL A 140 -12.11 7.04 3.34
C VAL A 140 -11.82 7.70 4.68
N ILE A 141 -10.75 7.28 5.37
CA ILE A 141 -10.31 7.88 6.64
C ILE A 141 -9.97 9.37 6.45
N TYR A 142 -9.23 9.70 5.39
CA TYR A 142 -8.91 11.10 5.07
C TYR A 142 -10.15 11.93 4.77
N GLY A 143 -11.12 11.39 4.03
CA GLY A 143 -12.39 12.06 3.76
C GLY A 143 -13.21 12.31 5.03
N LEU A 144 -13.26 11.34 5.95
CA LEU A 144 -13.87 11.54 7.27
C LEU A 144 -13.13 12.64 8.05
N GLY A 145 -11.80 12.63 8.06
CA GLY A 145 -10.99 13.68 8.67
C GLY A 145 -11.25 15.07 8.09
N THR A 146 -11.39 15.16 6.76
CA THR A 146 -11.74 16.41 6.05
C THR A 146 -13.11 16.93 6.48
N GLY A 147 -14.10 16.03 6.61
CA GLY A 147 -15.42 16.38 7.11
C GLY A 147 -15.44 16.88 8.55
N ILE A 148 -14.68 16.21 9.44
CA ILE A 148 -14.51 16.65 10.84
C ILE A 148 -13.84 18.02 10.87
N THR A 149 -12.79 18.24 10.09
CA THR A 149 -12.14 19.55 9.99
C THR A 149 -13.11 20.62 9.54
N LEU A 150 -13.94 20.36 8.51
CA LEU A 150 -14.97 21.30 8.09
C LEU A 150 -15.96 21.59 9.21
N ALA A 151 -16.47 20.56 9.89
CA ALA A 151 -17.42 20.73 10.99
C ALA A 151 -16.85 21.57 12.14
N VAL A 152 -15.56 21.41 12.47
CA VAL A 152 -14.87 22.24 13.47
C VAL A 152 -14.80 23.71 13.04
N HIS A 153 -14.64 23.98 11.74
CA HIS A 153 -14.58 25.35 11.22
C HIS A 153 -15.95 26.01 11.12
N THR A 154 -16.97 25.26 10.71
CA THR A 154 -18.31 25.80 10.46
C THR A 154 -19.22 25.78 11.68
N GLU A 155 -18.87 25.03 12.73
CA GLU A 155 -19.67 24.88 13.96
C GLU A 155 -21.16 24.61 13.65
N PRO A 156 -21.48 23.48 12.99
CA PRO A 156 -22.80 23.25 12.43
C PRO A 156 -23.90 23.28 13.50
N ALA A 157 -24.99 23.98 13.20
CA ALA A 157 -26.12 24.14 14.11
C ALA A 157 -26.92 22.83 14.37
N SER A 158 -26.64 21.75 13.63
CA SER A 158 -27.28 20.45 13.83
C SER A 158 -26.32 19.28 13.57
N ALA A 159 -26.62 18.13 14.18
CA ALA A 159 -25.83 16.90 13.97
C ALA A 159 -25.83 16.45 12.51
N ALA A 160 -26.96 16.57 11.81
CA ALA A 160 -27.06 16.23 10.39
C ALA A 160 -26.12 17.09 9.53
N ALA A 161 -26.00 18.39 9.85
CA ALA A 161 -25.11 19.32 9.15
C ALA A 161 -23.62 19.03 9.41
N GLY A 162 -23.25 18.30 10.46
CA GLY A 162 -21.89 17.80 10.66
C GLY A 162 -21.64 16.42 10.04
N ILE A 163 -22.60 15.49 10.21
CA ILE A 163 -22.44 14.09 9.79
C ILE A 163 -22.52 13.93 8.27
N LEU A 164 -23.50 14.56 7.61
CA LEU A 164 -23.73 14.35 6.17
C LEU A 164 -22.54 14.83 5.31
N PRO A 165 -21.96 16.03 5.53
CA PRO A 165 -20.76 16.43 4.80
C PRO A 165 -19.59 15.48 5.05
N THR A 166 -19.44 14.97 6.28
CA THR A 166 -18.36 14.04 6.64
C THR A 166 -18.46 12.72 5.88
N LEU A 167 -19.65 12.14 5.80
CA LEU A 167 -19.90 10.97 4.96
C LEU A 167 -19.73 11.28 3.46
N GLY A 168 -20.14 12.48 3.03
CA GLY A 168 -19.94 12.98 1.68
C GLY A 168 -18.47 13.03 1.27
N PHE A 169 -17.60 13.59 2.12
CA PHE A 169 -16.16 13.64 1.86
C PHE A 169 -15.50 12.26 1.88
N ALA A 170 -15.95 11.35 2.75
CA ALA A 170 -15.50 9.96 2.74
C ALA A 170 -15.75 9.28 1.38
N GLY A 171 -16.96 9.43 0.84
CA GLY A 171 -17.29 8.93 -0.49
C GLY A 171 -16.53 9.65 -1.62
N ALA A 172 -16.40 10.98 -1.54
CA ALA A 172 -15.69 11.78 -2.53
C ALA A 172 -14.19 11.42 -2.62
N ALA A 173 -13.54 11.16 -1.49
CA ALA A 173 -12.14 10.74 -1.45
C ALA A 173 -11.92 9.37 -2.11
N ALA A 174 -12.81 8.39 -1.87
CA ALA A 174 -12.77 7.10 -2.55
C ALA A 174 -12.99 7.25 -4.07
N LEU A 175 -13.91 8.12 -4.49
CA LEU A 175 -14.11 8.43 -5.92
C LEU A 175 -12.89 9.11 -6.55
N LEU A 176 -12.18 9.95 -5.81
CA LEU A 176 -10.93 10.57 -6.27
C LEU A 176 -9.86 9.50 -6.51
N VAL A 177 -9.68 8.55 -5.59
CA VAL A 177 -8.77 7.41 -5.79
C VAL A 177 -9.16 6.61 -7.04
N ARG A 178 -10.46 6.32 -7.21
CA ARG A 178 -10.95 5.66 -8.43
C ARG A 178 -10.59 6.43 -9.69
N GLN A 179 -10.70 7.76 -9.66
CA GLN A 179 -10.40 8.60 -10.80
C GLN A 179 -8.89 8.67 -11.08
N LEU A 180 -8.05 8.70 -10.04
CA LEU A 180 -6.60 8.62 -10.15
C LEU A 180 -6.13 7.28 -10.70
N ASP A 181 -6.86 6.19 -10.40
CA ASP A 181 -6.53 4.86 -10.91
C ASP A 181 -7.06 4.57 -12.32
N ARG A 182 -7.91 5.44 -12.89
CA ARG A 182 -8.38 5.31 -14.28
C ARG A 182 -7.29 5.74 -15.27
N GLY A 183 -7.29 5.14 -16.46
CA GLY A 183 -6.35 5.48 -17.54
C GLY A 183 -5.00 4.78 -17.37
N PRO A 184 -3.84 5.51 -17.38
CA PRO A 184 -2.54 4.89 -17.17
C PRO A 184 -2.40 4.28 -15.76
N GLY A 185 -3.26 4.68 -14.83
CA GLY A 185 -3.36 4.12 -13.48
C GLY A 185 -2.21 4.54 -12.57
N LEU A 186 -2.26 4.07 -11.32
CA LEU A 186 -1.19 4.29 -10.36
C LEU A 186 0.00 3.35 -10.66
N ARG A 187 1.21 3.90 -10.61
CA ARG A 187 2.42 3.08 -10.73
C ARG A 187 2.57 2.13 -9.54
N TYR A 188 3.40 1.12 -9.74
CA TYR A 188 3.76 0.20 -8.67
C TYR A 188 4.41 0.97 -7.50
N GLY A 189 3.95 0.72 -6.27
CA GLY A 189 4.37 1.42 -5.06
C GLY A 189 3.75 2.80 -4.85
N ALA A 190 3.14 3.42 -5.86
CA ALA A 190 2.61 4.77 -5.74
C ALA A 190 1.41 4.85 -4.78
N ALA A 191 0.50 3.87 -4.84
CA ALA A 191 -0.66 3.83 -3.97
C ALA A 191 -0.28 3.66 -2.49
N GLN A 192 0.71 2.81 -2.21
CA GLN A 192 1.25 2.67 -0.85
C GLN A 192 2.01 3.92 -0.41
N ALA A 193 2.77 4.57 -1.30
CA ALA A 193 3.50 5.80 -0.98
C ALA A 193 2.57 6.97 -0.60
N ILE A 194 1.44 7.14 -1.33
CA ILE A 194 0.40 8.12 -0.96
C ILE A 194 -0.14 7.81 0.43
N SER A 195 -0.47 6.55 0.71
CA SER A 195 -1.06 6.13 1.99
C SER A 195 -0.08 6.29 3.15
N SER A 196 1.17 5.86 2.98
CA SER A 196 2.21 6.03 3.99
C SER A 196 2.54 7.50 4.22
N GLY A 197 2.64 8.31 3.15
CA GLY A 197 2.85 9.75 3.27
C GLY A 197 1.71 10.46 4.00
N LEU A 198 0.46 10.09 3.72
CA LEU A 198 -0.72 10.60 4.43
C LEU A 198 -0.60 10.39 5.94
N PHE A 199 -0.28 9.16 6.38
CA PHE A 199 -0.17 8.84 7.80
C PHE A 199 1.05 9.49 8.46
N VAL A 200 2.21 9.52 7.79
CA VAL A 200 3.38 10.22 8.33
C VAL A 200 3.10 11.71 8.53
N GLY A 201 2.44 12.35 7.57
CA GLY A 201 2.02 13.75 7.70
C GLY A 201 1.03 13.94 8.84
N PHE A 202 0.05 13.05 9.00
CA PHE A 202 -0.87 13.08 10.14
C PHE A 202 -0.14 12.97 11.48
N GLU A 203 0.75 11.98 11.62
CA GLU A 203 1.50 11.69 12.83
C GLU A 203 2.45 12.83 13.19
N GLU A 204 3.13 13.44 12.19
CA GLU A 204 3.96 14.61 12.38
C GLU A 204 3.14 15.79 12.92
N GLY A 205 2.00 16.09 12.31
CA GLY A 205 1.10 17.14 12.78
C GLY A 205 0.63 16.89 14.21
N LEU A 206 0.27 15.64 14.53
CA LEU A 206 -0.14 15.24 15.87
C LEU A 206 0.98 15.41 16.89
N ALA A 207 2.19 14.94 16.59
CA ALA A 207 3.34 15.04 17.48
C ALA A 207 3.67 16.50 17.82
N TRP A 208 3.67 17.39 16.82
CA TRP A 208 3.93 18.81 17.03
C TRP A 208 2.83 19.51 17.82
N ILE A 209 1.56 19.19 17.57
CA ILE A 209 0.42 19.72 18.33
C ILE A 209 0.53 19.32 19.80
N LEU A 210 0.76 18.03 20.06
CA LEU A 210 0.85 17.51 21.41
C LEU A 210 2.05 18.11 22.15
N TRP A 211 3.21 18.17 21.51
CA TRP A 211 4.39 18.81 22.09
C TRP A 211 4.13 20.28 22.43
N LYS A 212 3.52 21.05 21.50
CA LYS A 212 3.19 22.45 21.75
C LYS A 212 2.22 22.59 22.93
N GLN A 213 1.18 21.78 23.00
CA GLN A 213 0.24 21.81 24.13
C GLN A 213 0.91 21.45 25.46
N ALA A 214 1.81 20.46 25.48
CA ALA A 214 2.56 20.10 26.69
C ALA A 214 3.50 21.21 27.19
N LYS A 215 4.01 22.05 26.28
CA LYS A 215 4.89 23.19 26.61
C LYS A 215 4.12 24.46 26.98
N SER A 216 2.88 24.61 26.52
CA SER A 216 2.12 25.85 26.64
C SER A 216 1.57 26.03 28.05
N ALA A 217 1.41 27.28 28.49
CA ALA A 217 0.77 27.58 29.77
C ALA A 217 -0.70 27.10 29.75
N PRO A 218 -1.34 26.82 30.91
CA PRO A 218 -2.70 26.24 30.99
C PRO A 218 -3.84 26.98 30.28
N PHE A 219 -3.57 28.17 29.73
CA PHE A 219 -4.54 29.02 29.03
C PHE A 219 -4.14 29.34 27.58
N ASP A 220 -3.03 28.78 27.08
CA ASP A 220 -2.48 29.01 25.73
C ASP A 220 -2.62 27.75 24.87
N ASP A 221 -3.71 27.00 25.09
CA ASP A 221 -4.02 25.81 24.31
C ASP A 221 -4.35 26.18 22.86
N LEU A 222 -3.91 25.34 21.93
CA LEU A 222 -4.29 25.48 20.53
C LEU A 222 -5.80 25.35 20.37
N GLU A 223 -6.40 26.34 19.72
CA GLU A 223 -7.82 26.27 19.34
C GLU A 223 -8.10 25.03 18.48
N GLY A 224 -9.29 24.46 18.63
CA GLY A 224 -9.70 23.26 17.89
C GLY A 224 -9.61 23.43 16.36
N LYS A 225 -9.91 24.63 15.85
CA LYS A 225 -9.77 24.97 14.42
C LYS A 225 -8.31 24.88 13.95
N THR A 226 -7.38 25.38 14.75
CA THR A 226 -5.94 25.30 14.48
C THR A 226 -5.45 23.86 14.51
N VAL A 227 -5.85 23.07 15.51
CA VAL A 227 -5.53 21.63 15.60
C VAL A 227 -6.04 20.89 14.36
N ALA A 228 -7.30 21.07 14.01
CA ALA A 228 -7.91 20.41 12.85
C ALA A 228 -7.23 20.82 11.52
N THR A 229 -6.88 22.10 11.37
CA THR A 229 -6.18 22.62 10.20
C THR A 229 -4.78 22.03 10.06
N ILE A 230 -4.01 21.98 11.15
CA ILE A 230 -2.66 21.41 11.14
C ILE A 230 -2.73 19.93 10.78
N LEU A 231 -3.55 19.13 11.47
CA LEU A 231 -3.67 17.69 11.20
C LEU A 231 -4.09 17.41 9.75
N TRP A 232 -5.13 18.11 9.27
CA TRP A 232 -5.58 17.94 7.89
C TRP A 232 -4.52 18.41 6.88
N GLY A 233 -3.88 19.54 7.13
CA GLY A 233 -2.87 20.14 6.26
C GLY A 233 -1.62 19.27 6.13
N THR A 234 -1.05 18.80 7.24
CA THR A 234 0.13 17.94 7.21
C THR A 234 -0.17 16.57 6.60
N SER A 235 -1.35 15.98 6.89
CA SER A 235 -1.80 14.75 6.22
C SER A 235 -1.87 14.93 4.71
N THR A 236 -2.48 16.03 4.25
CA THR A 236 -2.62 16.34 2.81
C THR A 236 -1.26 16.53 2.16
N LEU A 237 -0.36 17.29 2.80
CA LEU A 237 1.00 17.52 2.32
C LEU A 237 1.77 16.19 2.21
N GLY A 238 1.66 15.33 3.22
CA GLY A 238 2.27 14.01 3.24
C GLY A 238 1.74 13.11 2.12
N ALA A 239 0.42 13.09 1.89
CA ALA A 239 -0.19 12.32 0.80
C ALA A 239 0.31 12.78 -0.59
N VAL A 240 0.40 14.10 -0.80
CA VAL A 240 0.92 14.69 -2.04
C VAL A 240 2.40 14.36 -2.22
N ALA A 241 3.23 14.53 -1.19
CA ALA A 241 4.65 14.20 -1.23
C ALA A 241 4.87 12.70 -1.53
N GLY A 242 4.12 11.83 -0.86
CA GLY A 242 4.12 10.39 -1.11
C GLY A 242 3.71 10.04 -2.55
N GLY A 243 2.69 10.70 -3.08
CA GLY A 243 2.27 10.56 -4.48
C GLY A 243 3.33 11.00 -5.48
N LEU A 244 3.97 12.15 -5.26
CA LEU A 244 5.07 12.63 -6.11
C LEU A 244 6.26 11.68 -6.09
N VAL A 245 6.69 11.23 -4.90
CA VAL A 245 7.80 10.28 -4.77
C VAL A 245 7.45 8.95 -5.44
N GLY A 246 6.27 8.40 -5.15
CA GLY A 246 5.82 7.13 -5.72
C GLY A 246 5.70 7.16 -7.24
N GLN A 247 5.15 8.24 -7.80
CA GLN A 247 4.92 8.36 -9.25
C GLN A 247 6.17 8.74 -10.04
N LEU A 248 6.98 9.66 -9.53
CA LEU A 248 8.13 10.19 -10.26
C LEU A 248 9.38 9.32 -10.07
N HIS A 249 9.64 8.87 -8.85
CA HIS A 249 10.91 8.23 -8.50
C HIS A 249 10.84 6.71 -8.44
N GLY A 250 9.65 6.12 -8.51
CA GLY A 250 9.47 4.68 -8.40
C GLY A 250 9.87 4.15 -7.02
N THR A 251 8.91 3.64 -6.28
CA THR A 251 9.18 2.93 -5.02
C THR A 251 8.54 1.55 -5.08
N THR A 252 8.93 0.66 -4.18
CA THR A 252 8.16 -0.57 -3.98
C THR A 252 7.16 -0.34 -2.85
N PRO A 253 6.01 -1.03 -2.88
CA PRO A 253 5.05 -1.00 -1.79
C PRO A 253 5.69 -1.24 -0.43
N GLY A 254 6.54 -2.26 -0.32
CA GLY A 254 7.17 -2.56 0.97
C GLY A 254 8.16 -1.49 1.43
N ARG A 255 8.87 -0.80 0.52
CA ARG A 255 9.73 0.35 0.89
C ARG A 255 8.92 1.54 1.40
N ALA A 256 7.82 1.88 0.71
CA ALA A 256 6.90 2.93 1.15
C ALA A 256 6.25 2.60 2.50
N ALA A 257 5.82 1.34 2.68
CA ALA A 257 5.30 0.85 3.95
C ALA A 257 6.35 0.95 5.07
N LEU A 258 7.61 0.56 4.80
CA LEU A 258 8.67 0.61 5.81
C LEU A 258 9.01 2.05 6.24
N MET A 259 8.93 3.03 5.34
CA MET A 259 9.02 4.45 5.73
C MET A 259 7.93 4.82 6.74
N GLY A 260 6.68 4.50 6.46
CA GLY A 260 5.56 4.80 7.36
C GLY A 260 5.68 4.08 8.70
N SER A 261 5.97 2.78 8.67
CA SER A 261 6.24 1.95 9.85
C SER A 261 7.39 2.51 10.69
N GLY A 262 8.51 2.86 10.03
CA GLY A 262 9.67 3.47 10.66
C GLY A 262 9.31 4.76 11.38
N ALA A 263 8.51 5.63 10.77
CA ALA A 263 8.06 6.88 11.38
C ALA A 263 7.24 6.63 12.65
N LEU A 264 6.16 5.85 12.53
CA LEU A 264 5.26 5.53 13.64
C LEU A 264 6.01 4.92 14.84
N TRP A 265 6.79 3.88 14.58
CA TRP A 265 7.36 3.07 15.64
C TRP A 265 8.56 3.71 16.31
N SER A 266 9.40 4.41 15.56
CA SER A 266 10.48 5.19 16.17
C SER A 266 9.93 6.30 17.07
N GLY A 267 8.90 7.03 16.60
CA GLY A 267 8.21 8.05 17.39
C GLY A 267 7.60 7.48 18.67
N SER A 268 6.88 6.36 18.54
CA SER A 268 6.25 5.68 19.68
C SER A 268 7.28 5.17 20.69
N VAL A 269 8.30 4.43 20.24
CA VAL A 269 9.33 3.87 21.12
C VAL A 269 10.12 4.96 21.81
N ALA A 270 10.56 6.00 21.09
CA ALA A 270 11.31 7.10 21.68
C ALA A 270 10.44 7.89 22.69
N GLY A 271 9.19 8.19 22.32
CA GLY A 271 8.26 8.88 23.22
C GLY A 271 8.01 8.09 24.50
N PHE A 272 7.71 6.80 24.40
CA PHE A 272 7.51 5.94 25.57
C PHE A 272 8.79 5.77 26.40
N ALA A 273 9.94 5.57 25.76
CA ALA A 273 11.21 5.43 26.46
C ALA A 273 11.57 6.71 27.23
N THR A 274 11.38 7.88 26.63
CA THR A 274 11.58 9.17 27.31
C THR A 274 10.58 9.35 28.45
N ALA A 275 9.28 9.08 28.22
CA ALA A 275 8.25 9.15 29.27
C ALA A 275 8.51 8.19 30.44
N ALA A 276 9.26 7.11 30.22
CA ALA A 276 9.66 6.18 31.26
C ALA A 276 10.75 6.73 32.21
N ILE A 277 11.53 7.72 31.75
CA ILE A 277 12.68 8.25 32.49
C ILE A 277 12.57 9.74 32.82
N THR A 278 11.59 10.45 32.27
CA THR A 278 11.32 11.86 32.55
C THR A 278 9.92 12.06 33.14
N ASP A 279 9.79 13.00 34.07
CA ASP A 279 8.50 13.41 34.63
C ASP A 279 7.73 14.41 33.73
N GLY A 280 8.39 14.97 32.70
CA GLY A 280 7.83 15.96 31.77
C GLY A 280 7.25 15.33 30.50
N GLY A 281 5.97 15.60 30.22
CA GLY A 281 5.31 15.17 28.98
C GLY A 281 5.80 15.88 27.72
N ASP A 282 6.40 17.06 27.86
CA ASP A 282 6.96 17.82 26.73
C ASP A 282 8.23 17.14 26.16
N ALA A 283 9.11 16.63 27.02
CA ALA A 283 10.32 15.94 26.60
C ALA A 283 10.01 14.66 25.81
N SER A 284 9.03 13.88 26.26
CA SER A 284 8.62 12.65 25.58
C SER A 284 7.96 12.92 24.23
N LEU A 285 7.11 13.94 24.14
CA LEU A 285 6.46 14.33 22.88
C LEU A 285 7.46 14.94 21.88
N LEU A 286 8.45 15.70 22.36
CA LEU A 286 9.55 16.18 21.52
C LEU A 286 10.39 15.02 20.99
N ALA A 287 10.75 14.07 21.85
CA ALA A 287 11.50 12.88 21.47
C ALA A 287 10.73 12.07 20.41
N ALA A 288 9.41 11.92 20.57
CA ALA A 288 8.55 11.27 19.58
C ALA A 288 8.57 12.01 18.23
N ALA A 289 8.42 13.34 18.21
CA ALA A 289 8.43 14.13 16.98
C ALA A 289 9.76 14.03 16.21
N ILE A 290 10.88 14.09 16.93
CA ILE A 290 12.22 13.95 16.33
C ILE A 290 12.44 12.53 15.81
N ALA A 291 12.12 11.53 16.64
CA ALA A 291 12.34 10.14 16.30
C ALA A 291 11.48 9.71 15.11
N LEU A 292 10.22 10.18 15.02
CA LEU A 292 9.33 9.94 13.88
C LEU A 292 10.00 10.33 12.56
N ASN A 293 10.56 11.52 12.48
CA ASN A 293 11.27 11.98 11.27
C ASN A 293 12.53 11.14 10.99
N ALA A 294 13.31 10.83 12.04
CA ALA A 294 14.49 9.98 11.91
C ALA A 294 14.13 8.55 11.45
N GLY A 295 13.01 8.00 11.91
CA GLY A 295 12.54 6.67 11.54
C GLY A 295 11.92 6.63 10.15
N ALA A 296 11.26 7.70 9.69
CA ALA A 296 10.81 7.83 8.31
C ALA A 296 12.02 7.75 7.35
N LEU A 297 13.06 8.56 7.62
CA LEU A 297 14.32 8.55 6.87
C LEU A 297 15.03 7.20 6.97
N GLY A 298 15.09 6.63 8.17
CA GLY A 298 15.64 5.30 8.42
C GLY A 298 14.92 4.23 7.61
N GLY A 299 13.59 4.28 7.53
CA GLY A 299 12.78 3.37 6.73
C GLY A 299 13.03 3.50 5.24
N VAL A 300 13.25 4.72 4.72
CA VAL A 300 13.67 4.93 3.32
C VAL A 300 15.04 4.29 3.05
N LEU A 301 16.04 4.58 3.91
CA LEU A 301 17.41 4.09 3.74
C LEU A 301 17.51 2.57 3.90
N LEU A 302 16.82 2.00 4.88
CA LEU A 302 16.75 0.57 5.11
C LEU A 302 15.92 -0.13 4.05
N GLY A 303 14.85 0.49 3.54
CA GLY A 303 14.02 -0.06 2.48
C GLY A 303 14.83 -0.35 1.22
N ASP A 304 15.80 0.51 0.90
CA ASP A 304 16.67 0.31 -0.26
C ASP A 304 17.57 -0.93 -0.14
N ARG A 305 18.03 -1.22 1.09
CA ARG A 305 18.91 -2.35 1.40
C ARG A 305 18.15 -3.65 1.62
N LEU A 306 17.02 -3.58 2.33
CA LEU A 306 16.28 -4.75 2.80
C LEU A 306 15.24 -5.23 1.78
N ASN A 307 14.77 -4.36 0.87
CA ASN A 307 13.71 -4.66 -0.09
C ASN A 307 12.56 -5.45 0.52
N PRO A 308 11.97 -5.00 1.65
CA PRO A 308 10.94 -5.78 2.31
C PRO A 308 9.71 -5.86 1.41
N SER A 309 8.96 -6.96 1.47
CA SER A 309 7.58 -7.01 0.98
C SER A 309 6.62 -6.26 1.89
N ILE A 310 5.51 -5.79 1.32
CA ILE A 310 4.45 -5.14 2.11
C ILE A 310 3.95 -6.03 3.25
N ALA A 311 3.85 -7.35 3.01
CA ALA A 311 3.46 -8.33 4.01
C ALA A 311 4.49 -8.39 5.16
N ARG A 312 5.79 -8.38 4.84
CA ARG A 312 6.86 -8.34 5.84
C ARG A 312 6.73 -7.12 6.75
N VAL A 313 6.51 -5.93 6.20
CA VAL A 313 6.33 -4.71 7.00
C VAL A 313 5.10 -4.81 7.89
N ARG A 314 3.96 -5.30 7.38
CA ARG A 314 2.74 -5.49 8.19
C ARG A 314 2.96 -6.45 9.35
N PHE A 315 3.73 -7.53 9.17
CA PHE A 315 4.09 -8.42 10.27
C PHE A 315 5.01 -7.75 11.29
N ILE A 316 5.93 -6.89 10.84
CA ILE A 316 6.75 -6.07 11.74
C ILE A 316 5.84 -5.16 12.58
N ASP A 317 4.92 -4.43 11.95
CA ASP A 317 3.94 -3.57 12.63
C ASP A 317 3.10 -4.34 13.64
N LEU A 318 2.59 -5.52 13.25
CA LEU A 318 1.85 -6.39 14.14
C LEU A 318 2.72 -6.86 15.31
N GLY A 319 4.00 -7.15 15.08
CA GLY A 319 4.98 -7.46 16.11
C GLY A 319 5.08 -6.34 17.14
N GLY A 320 5.24 -5.08 16.68
CA GLY A 320 5.26 -3.90 17.56
C GLY A 320 3.99 -3.76 18.39
N LEU A 321 2.81 -3.87 17.76
CA LEU A 321 1.52 -3.82 18.46
C LEU A 321 1.40 -4.94 19.51
N CYS A 322 1.62 -6.19 19.11
CA CYS A 322 1.52 -7.34 20.00
C CYS A 322 2.52 -7.27 21.15
N GLY A 323 3.76 -6.88 20.88
CA GLY A 323 4.79 -6.73 21.91
C GLY A 323 4.45 -5.64 22.92
N GLY A 324 3.98 -4.48 22.44
CA GLY A 324 3.52 -3.38 23.30
C GLY A 324 2.34 -3.78 24.18
N LEU A 325 1.29 -4.36 23.59
CA LEU A 325 0.12 -4.85 24.32
C LEU A 325 0.50 -5.93 25.34
N PHE A 326 1.40 -6.85 24.99
CA PHE A 326 1.84 -7.91 25.87
C PHE A 326 2.59 -7.37 27.08
N LEU A 327 3.68 -6.61 26.90
CA LEU A 327 4.45 -6.11 28.05
C LEU A 327 3.71 -5.01 28.82
N GLY A 328 2.98 -4.12 28.14
CA GLY A 328 2.14 -3.12 28.80
C GLY A 328 1.03 -3.78 29.63
N GLY A 329 0.37 -4.81 29.09
CA GLY A 329 -0.65 -5.58 29.80
C GLY A 329 -0.09 -6.35 30.99
N LEU A 330 1.07 -7.00 30.84
CA LEU A 330 1.75 -7.68 31.95
C LEU A 330 2.14 -6.69 33.06
N TYR A 331 2.66 -5.52 32.69
CA TYR A 331 2.99 -4.49 33.67
C TYR A 331 1.77 -4.09 34.49
N LEU A 332 0.65 -3.77 33.84
CA LEU A 332 -0.59 -3.40 34.53
C LEU A 332 -1.12 -4.53 35.41
N ALA A 333 -1.02 -5.78 34.96
CA ALA A 333 -1.47 -6.95 35.71
C ALA A 333 -0.64 -7.20 36.98
N PHE A 334 0.68 -7.00 36.93
CA PHE A 334 1.57 -7.26 38.07
C PHE A 334 1.76 -6.07 39.00
N ALA A 335 1.77 -4.85 38.48
CA ALA A 335 1.95 -3.65 39.29
C ALA A 335 0.72 -3.33 40.14
N GLY A 336 -0.48 -3.74 39.68
CA GLY A 336 -1.74 -3.54 40.41
C GLY A 336 -1.97 -2.08 40.79
N GLU A 337 -2.33 -1.83 42.06
CA GLU A 337 -2.53 -0.48 42.59
C GLU A 337 -1.24 0.36 42.65
N GLY A 338 -0.06 -0.27 42.59
CA GLY A 338 1.23 0.39 42.57
C GLY A 338 1.73 0.79 41.17
N ALA A 339 0.89 0.66 40.14
CA ALA A 339 1.27 1.01 38.77
C ALA A 339 1.61 2.51 38.65
N SER A 340 2.83 2.80 38.19
CA SER A 340 3.28 4.14 37.84
C SER A 340 3.21 4.34 36.32
N ALA A 341 2.93 5.58 35.90
CA ALA A 341 2.89 5.92 34.49
C ALA A 341 4.23 5.64 33.79
N SER A 342 5.34 6.02 34.43
CA SER A 342 6.69 5.81 33.91
C SER A 342 7.01 4.32 33.73
N GLY A 343 6.62 3.47 34.67
CA GLY A 343 6.77 2.02 34.53
C GLY A 343 5.93 1.44 33.38
N GLY A 344 4.70 1.93 33.21
CA GLY A 344 3.85 1.56 32.08
C GLY A 344 4.44 1.96 30.73
N PHE A 345 4.95 3.18 30.60
CA PHE A 345 5.63 3.62 29.39
C PHE A 345 6.92 2.84 29.12
N GLY A 346 7.70 2.51 30.15
CA GLY A 346 8.89 1.67 30.01
C GLY A 346 8.54 0.28 29.48
N ALA A 347 7.49 -0.34 30.02
CA ALA A 347 7.01 -1.64 29.56
C ALA A 347 6.50 -1.57 28.11
N LEU A 348 5.77 -0.52 27.73
CA LEU A 348 5.33 -0.30 26.35
C LEU A 348 6.52 -0.13 25.39
N ALA A 349 7.51 0.70 25.74
CA ALA A 349 8.69 0.93 24.91
C ALA A 349 9.46 -0.38 24.65
N LEU A 350 9.72 -1.15 25.70
CA LEU A 350 10.39 -2.45 25.61
C LEU A 350 9.56 -3.45 24.81
N GLY A 351 8.24 -3.44 25.00
CA GLY A 351 7.32 -4.37 24.35
C GLY A 351 7.27 -4.12 22.86
N VAL A 352 7.05 -2.86 22.47
CA VAL A 352 7.04 -2.43 21.07
C VAL A 352 8.39 -2.73 20.41
N GLY A 353 9.50 -2.29 21.01
CA GLY A 353 10.84 -2.51 20.46
C GLY A 353 11.19 -4.00 20.30
N GLY A 354 10.90 -4.81 21.32
CA GLY A 354 11.13 -6.25 21.28
C GLY A 354 10.24 -6.96 20.25
N GLY A 355 8.98 -6.55 20.14
CA GLY A 355 8.02 -7.06 19.18
C GLY A 355 8.40 -6.78 17.73
N LEU A 356 8.82 -5.53 17.43
CA LEU A 356 9.33 -5.13 16.12
C LEU A 356 10.58 -5.94 15.73
N LEU A 357 11.55 -6.03 16.63
CA LEU A 357 12.79 -6.78 16.40
C LEU A 357 12.50 -8.27 16.17
N GLY A 358 11.68 -8.87 17.04
CA GLY A 358 11.28 -10.26 16.93
C GLY A 358 10.58 -10.56 15.60
N ALA A 359 9.61 -9.74 15.21
CA ALA A 359 8.92 -9.90 13.93
C ALA A 359 9.86 -9.67 12.74
N ALA A 360 10.78 -8.69 12.80
CA ALA A 360 11.75 -8.44 11.74
C ALA A 360 12.72 -9.62 11.52
N LEU A 361 13.10 -10.32 12.59
CA LEU A 361 13.91 -11.54 12.54
C LEU A 361 13.11 -12.72 12.00
N LEU A 362 11.91 -12.95 12.51
CA LEU A 362 11.03 -14.06 12.09
C LEU A 362 10.58 -13.95 10.63
N THR A 363 10.56 -12.74 10.08
CA THR A 363 10.16 -12.47 8.68
C THR A 363 11.34 -12.21 7.75
N SER A 364 12.57 -12.45 8.21
CA SER A 364 13.79 -12.16 7.44
C SER A 364 13.89 -12.94 6.14
N ASP A 365 13.34 -14.14 6.08
CA ASP A 365 13.31 -15.03 4.92
C ASP A 365 12.09 -14.80 3.99
N MET A 366 11.22 -13.83 4.29
CA MET A 366 10.11 -13.50 3.40
C MET A 366 10.61 -12.96 2.06
N GLU A 367 9.91 -13.32 0.98
CA GLU A 367 10.30 -12.91 -0.38
C GLU A 367 10.45 -11.38 -0.46
N PRO A 368 11.59 -10.89 -1.00
CA PRO A 368 11.83 -9.47 -1.15
C PRO A 368 10.94 -8.87 -2.23
N ASP A 369 10.68 -7.58 -2.09
CA ASP A 369 9.95 -6.80 -3.07
C ASP A 369 10.94 -6.12 -4.02
N GLU A 370 11.29 -6.85 -5.08
CA GLU A 370 12.28 -6.36 -6.03
C GLU A 370 11.67 -5.28 -6.94
N ARG A 371 12.43 -4.20 -7.15
CA ARG A 371 12.07 -3.16 -8.13
C ARG A 371 12.24 -3.73 -9.54
N ASN A 372 11.18 -3.68 -10.34
CA ASN A 372 11.26 -4.03 -11.77
C ASN A 372 11.77 -2.89 -12.67
N ARG A 373 12.30 -1.81 -12.09
CA ARG A 373 12.79 -0.65 -12.83
C ARG A 373 14.23 -0.32 -12.46
N GLN A 374 15.09 -0.23 -13.48
CA GLN A 374 16.29 0.60 -13.42
C GLN A 374 15.82 2.06 -13.36
N LEU A 375 15.94 2.68 -12.19
CA LEU A 375 15.70 4.11 -12.05
C LEU A 375 16.85 4.86 -12.74
N ASP A 376 16.51 5.92 -13.47
CA ASP A 376 17.49 6.99 -13.66
C ASP A 376 17.85 7.47 -12.26
N THR A 377 19.10 7.24 -11.85
CA THR A 377 19.58 7.56 -10.51
C THR A 377 19.70 9.06 -10.34
N THR A 378 18.57 9.75 -10.14
CA THR A 378 18.59 11.10 -9.61
C THR A 378 18.98 10.99 -8.14
N SER A 379 20.22 11.36 -7.82
CA SER A 379 20.70 11.26 -6.44
C SER A 379 20.06 12.37 -5.60
N TRP A 380 19.42 11.98 -4.50
CA TRP A 380 18.88 12.92 -3.52
C TRP A 380 19.89 13.07 -2.40
N VAL A 381 20.36 14.29 -2.19
CA VAL A 381 21.24 14.62 -1.07
C VAL A 381 20.39 15.36 -0.03
N PRO A 382 20.27 14.85 1.21
CA PRO A 382 19.67 15.62 2.28
C PRO A 382 20.48 16.90 2.46
N THR A 383 19.79 18.04 2.40
CA THR A 383 20.41 19.35 2.53
C THR A 383 19.88 20.06 3.77
N VAL A 384 20.75 20.78 4.43
CA VAL A 384 20.41 21.62 5.58
C VAL A 384 20.62 23.06 5.12
N ALA A 385 19.54 23.80 4.93
CA ALA A 385 19.59 25.20 4.55
C ALA A 385 19.32 26.09 5.78
N PRO A 386 20.16 27.10 6.06
CA PRO A 386 19.86 28.06 7.12
C PRO A 386 18.62 28.88 6.76
N VAL A 387 17.76 29.15 7.76
CA VAL A 387 16.66 30.11 7.60
C VAL A 387 17.25 31.52 7.54
N GLN A 388 16.79 32.36 6.61
CA GLN A 388 17.38 33.69 6.34
C GLN A 388 17.47 34.60 7.57
N ASP A 389 16.64 34.38 8.59
CA ASP A 389 16.62 35.18 9.82
C ASP A 389 17.59 34.67 10.91
N GLY A 390 18.45 33.70 10.60
CA GLY A 390 19.49 33.20 11.52
C GLY A 390 18.98 32.34 12.68
N HIS A 391 17.66 32.17 12.81
CA HIS A 391 17.02 31.38 13.86
C HIS A 391 16.50 30.05 13.31
N GLY A 392 17.42 29.19 12.86
CA GLY A 392 17.11 27.80 12.57
C GLY A 392 17.68 27.28 11.26
N ALA A 393 17.41 26.00 11.00
CA ALA A 393 17.75 25.33 9.76
C ALA A 393 16.55 24.52 9.27
N VAL A 394 16.34 24.54 7.96
CA VAL A 394 15.35 23.70 7.28
C VAL A 394 16.09 22.46 6.76
N LEU A 395 15.60 21.30 7.17
CA LEU A 395 15.98 20.04 6.53
C LEU A 395 15.16 19.88 5.24
N GLY A 396 15.85 19.70 4.12
CA GLY A 396 15.24 19.49 2.81
C GLY A 396 15.94 18.39 2.04
N MET A 397 15.42 18.12 0.85
CA MET A 397 15.99 17.17 -0.10
C MET A 397 16.36 17.93 -1.37
N ALA A 398 17.64 17.91 -1.77
CA ALA A 398 18.09 18.46 -3.03
C ALA A 398 18.29 17.32 -4.04
N GLY A 399 17.69 17.46 -5.23
CA GLY A 399 17.95 16.55 -6.33
C GLY A 399 19.16 17.02 -7.12
N ALA A 400 20.17 16.17 -7.31
CA ALA A 400 21.19 16.38 -8.33
C ALA A 400 20.71 15.70 -9.62
N LEU A 401 20.46 16.52 -10.65
CA LEU A 401 20.17 16.07 -12.01
C LEU A 401 21.43 15.54 -12.70
#